data_AF-A0A1G6IL96-F1
#
_entry.id   AF-A0A1G6IL96-F1
#
_cell.length_a   1.000
_cell.length_b   1.000
_cell.length_c   1.000
_cell.angle_alpha   90.00
_cell.angle_beta   90.00
_cell.angle_gamma   90.00
#
_symmetry.space_group_name_H-M   'P 1'
#
loop_
_entity.id
_entity.type
_entity.pdbx_description
1 polymer ?
#
loop_
_entity_poly.entity_id
_entity_poly.type
_entity_poly.pdbx_seq_one_letter_code
_entity_poly.pdbx_strand_id
1 'polypeptide(L)' 'MLAGLGWGMQPLALIGAHLGDGRLVELKPGHRLTVALHWQYARLEARLLAGLTEAVRRAAAAALVVP' A
#
# COMPACT_ATOMS: atom_id res chain seq x y z
N MET A 1 1.05 14.45 -9.95
CA MET A 1 -0.27 13.88 -10.29
C MET A 1 -0.36 13.73 -11.80
N LEU A 2 -1.13 12.76 -12.30
CA LEU A 2 -1.17 12.45 -13.75
C LEU A 2 -1.67 13.61 -14.62
N ALA A 3 -2.58 14.45 -14.11
CA ALA A 3 -3.06 15.64 -14.82
C ALA A 3 -2.12 16.86 -14.71
N GLY A 4 -0.94 16.73 -14.09
CA GLY A 4 0.01 17.84 -13.93
C GLY A 4 -0.41 18.94 -12.95
N LEU A 5 -1.57 18.81 -12.29
CA LEU A 5 -2.13 19.83 -11.40
C LEU A 5 -1.39 20.01 -10.06
N GLY A 6 -0.41 19.15 -9.76
CA GLY A 6 0.35 19.23 -8.52
C GLY A 6 1.07 17.93 -8.16
N TRP A 7 1.54 17.87 -6.92
CA TRP A 7 2.31 16.77 -6.35
C TRP A 7 1.68 16.28 -5.04
N GLY A 8 2.09 15.09 -4.60
CA GLY A 8 1.57 14.47 -3.38
C GLY A 8 2.26 13.15 -3.08
N MET A 9 1.95 12.56 -1.93
CA MET A 9 2.40 11.23 -1.56
C MET A 9 1.41 10.17 -2.05
N GLN A 10 1.88 9.27 -2.91
CA GLN A 10 1.05 8.20 -3.49
C GLN A 10 1.62 6.84 -3.11
N PRO A 11 0.76 5.84 -2.81
CA PRO A 11 1.21 4.46 -2.64
C PRO A 11 1.90 3.95 -3.91
N LEU A 12 3.07 3.32 -3.74
CA LEU A 12 3.86 2.77 -4.86
C LEU A 12 3.06 1.82 -5.75
N ALA A 13 2.18 1.00 -5.15
CA ALA A 13 1.32 0.08 -5.88
C ALA A 13 0.42 0.75 -6.93
N LEU A 14 0.06 2.03 -6.74
CA LEU A 14 -0.80 2.77 -7.67
C LEU A 14 -0.04 3.54 -8.74
N ILE A 15 1.27 3.80 -8.53
CA ILE A 15 2.05 4.67 -9.41
C ILE A 15 3.24 3.98 -10.07
N GLY A 16 3.51 2.70 -9.76
CA GLY A 16 4.67 1.97 -10.27
C GLY A 16 4.78 1.98 -11.80
N ALA A 17 3.68 1.70 -12.51
CA ALA A 17 3.65 1.76 -13.97
C ALA A 17 3.93 3.18 -14.50
N HIS A 18 3.35 4.20 -13.86
CA HIS A 18 3.55 5.59 -14.28
C HIS A 18 4.96 6.11 -14.03
N LEU A 19 5.64 5.62 -12.99
CA LEU A 19 7.07 5.88 -12.77
C LEU A 19 7.91 5.19 -13.87
N GLY A 20 7.59 3.94 -14.20
CA GLY A 20 8.27 3.20 -15.28
C GLY A 20 8.10 3.86 -16.66
N ASP A 21 6.91 4.37 -16.94
CA ASP A 21 6.58 5.07 -18.19
C ASP A 21 7.06 6.55 -18.22
N GLY A 22 7.66 7.05 -17.14
CA GLY A 22 8.08 8.45 -17.03
C GLY A 22 6.94 9.47 -16.97
N ARG A 23 5.68 9.02 -16.85
CA ARG A 23 4.50 9.90 -16.69
C ARG A 23 4.45 10.55 -15.31
N LEU A 24 5.08 9.93 -14.32
CA LEU A 24 5.37 10.49 -13.01
C LEU A 24 6.86 10.37 -12.73
N VAL A 25 7.36 11.27 -11.89
CA VAL A 25 8.74 11.27 -11.39
C VAL A 25 8.75 11.41 -9.88
N GLU A 26 9.77 10.85 -9.21
CA GLU A 26 10.01 11.11 -7.80
C GLU A 26 10.57 12.54 -7.63
N LEU A 27 9.99 13.34 -6.73
CA LEU A 27 10.48 14.70 -6.45
C LEU A 27 11.89 14.68 -5.83
N LYS A 28 12.14 13.68 -4.98
CA LYS A 28 13.46 13.35 -4.43
C LYS A 28 13.67 11.85 -4.65
N PRO A 29 14.53 11.43 -5.60
CA PRO A 29 14.72 10.03 -5.93
C PRO A 29 15.01 9.17 -4.71
N GLY A 30 14.34 8.03 -4.60
CA GLY A 30 14.52 7.06 -3.51
C GLY A 30 13.99 7.47 -2.13
N HIS A 31 13.43 8.68 -1.98
CA HIS A 31 12.92 9.15 -0.69
C HIS A 31 11.49 8.66 -0.45
N ARG A 32 11.37 7.48 0.18
CA ARG A 32 10.10 6.77 0.40
C ARG A 32 9.72 6.78 1.88
N LEU A 33 8.43 6.92 2.14
CA LEU A 33 7.86 6.74 3.48
C LEU A 33 7.29 5.33 3.60
N THR A 34 7.79 4.57 4.57
CA THR A 34 7.20 3.28 4.96
C THR A 34 6.22 3.52 6.10
N VAL A 35 5.01 2.98 5.97
CA VAL A 35 3.94 3.11 6.98
C VAL A 35 3.47 1.71 7.38
N ALA A 36 3.51 1.39 8.67
CA ALA A 36 3.01 0.13 9.20
C ALA A 36 1.47 0.09 9.12
N LEU A 37 0.92 -1.02 8.65
CA LEU A 37 -0.53 -1.25 8.58
C LEU A 37 -0.94 -2.35 9.56
N HIS A 38 -2.15 -2.24 10.10
CA HIS A 38 -2.70 -3.17 11.08
C HIS A 38 -4.10 -3.62 10.68
N TRP A 39 -4.38 -4.92 10.86
CA TRP A 39 -5.72 -5.48 10.79
C TRP A 39 -6.28 -5.62 12.20
N GLN A 40 -7.43 -5.00 12.46
CA GLN A 40 -8.06 -4.96 13.77
C GLN A 40 -9.50 -5.45 13.69
N TYR A 41 -9.92 -6.25 14.66
CA TYR A 41 -11.28 -6.76 14.77
C TYR A 41 -11.66 -7.02 16.24
N ALA A 42 -12.96 -7.07 16.53
CA ALA A 42 -13.45 -7.32 17.87
C ALA A 42 -13.19 -8.77 18.31
N ARG A 43 -12.64 -8.95 19.53
CA ARG A 43 -12.29 -10.28 20.06
C ARG A 43 -13.47 -11.24 20.13
N LEU A 44 -14.69 -10.74 20.34
CA LEU A 44 -15.92 -11.55 20.41
C LEU A 44 -16.18 -12.33 19.12
N GLU A 45 -15.74 -11.82 17.97
CA GLU A 45 -15.98 -12.42 16.65
C GLU A 45 -14.76 -13.16 16.08
N ALA A 46 -13.71 -13.36 16.89
CA ALA A 46 -12.42 -13.86 16.43
C ALA A 46 -12.50 -15.19 15.67
N ARG A 47 -13.38 -16.10 16.11
CA ARG A 47 -13.53 -17.41 15.46
C ARG A 47 -14.25 -17.31 14.11
N LEU A 48 -15.23 -16.43 13.99
CA LEU A 48 -15.95 -16.19 12.73
C LEU A 48 -15.02 -15.54 11.70
N LEU A 49 -14.17 -14.60 12.15
CA LEU A 49 -13.27 -13.84 11.29
C LEU A 49 -11.93 -14.53 11.01
N ALA A 50 -11.73 -15.77 11.48
CA ALA A 50 -10.47 -16.49 11.27
C ALA A 50 -10.13 -16.62 9.76
N GLY A 51 -11.11 -17.02 8.94
CA GLY A 51 -10.93 -17.15 7.49
C GLY A 51 -10.61 -15.82 6.80
N LEU A 52 -11.31 -14.75 7.19
CA LEU A 52 -11.05 -13.40 6.68
C LEU A 52 -9.67 -12.89 7.09
N THR A 53 -9.28 -13.13 8.35
CA THR A 53 -7.96 -12.74 8.87
C THR A 53 -6.85 -13.38 8.06
N GLU A 54 -6.96 -14.67 7.75
CA GLU A 54 -5.98 -15.35 6.89
C GLU A 54 -6.00 -14.82 5.45
N ALA A 55 -7.16 -14.48 4.90
CA ALA A 55 -7.24 -13.85 3.58
C ALA A 55 -6.56 -12.48 3.54
N VAL A 56 -6.80 -11.62 4.54
CA VAL A 56 -6.15 -10.31 4.68
C VAL A 56 -4.64 -10.47 4.83
N ARG A 57 -4.16 -11.40 5.68
CA ARG A 57 -2.73 -11.67 5.86
C ARG A 57 -2.05 -12.11 4.57
N ARG A 58 -2.67 -13.00 3.79
CA ARG A 58 -2.13 -13.42 2.48
C ARG A 58 -2.06 -12.27 1.49
N ALA A 59 -3.11 -11.45 1.41
CA ALA A 59 -3.11 -10.28 0.54
C ALA A 59 -2.02 -9.26 0.96
N ALA A 60 -1.88 -9.04 2.26
CA ALA A 60 -0.84 -8.17 2.82
C ALA A 60 0.57 -8.67 2.47
N ALA A 61 0.83 -9.97 2.62
CA ALA A 61 2.13 -10.57 2.26
C ALA A 61 2.46 -10.44 0.76
N ALA A 62 1.45 -10.41 -0.12
CA ALA A 62 1.65 -10.27 -1.55
C ALA A 62 1.81 -8.81 -2.01
N ALA A 63 1.23 -7.84 -1.29
CA ALA A 63 1.11 -6.46 -1.76
C ALA A 63 1.89 -5.43 -0.93
N LEU A 64 2.24 -5.74 0.32
CA LEU A 64 2.95 -4.81 1.21
C LEU A 64 4.45 -5.10 1.22
N VAL A 65 5.23 -4.05 1.43
CA VAL A 65 6.66 -4.19 1.68
C VAL A 65 6.89 -4.76 3.08
N VAL A 66 7.88 -5.64 3.21
CA VAL A 66 8.36 -6.10 4.51
C VAL A 66 9.06 -4.91 5.18
N PRO A 67 8.76 -4.61 6.45
CA PRO A 67 9.44 -3.55 7.19
C PRO A 67 10.94 -3.81 7.36
#